data_AF-A0A7Y2SP33-F1
#
_entry.id   AF-A0A7Y2SP33-F1
#
_cell.length_a   1.000
_cell.length_b   1.000
_cell.length_c   1.000
_cell.angle_alpha   90.00
_cell.angle_beta   90.00
_cell.angle_gamma   90.00
#
_symmetry.space_group_name_H-M   'P 1'
#
loop_
_entity.id
_entity.type
_entity.pdbx_description
1 polymer ?
#
loop_
_entity_poly.entity_id
_entity_poly.type
_entity_poly.pdbx_seq_one_letter_code
_entity_poly.pdbx_strand_id
1 'polypeptide(L)'
;MGKLATYLQGEFKRLCPIGWTCETEQRLLAATFDDQMGYSSRVDVLLQRADKQRRLWIEFEVSRADPVANHAKFSVAHLFQPQLASDTFVSMISPRVEYGRANLAANMITLMRSIGMDAFQIPLTPYLTATQINQLNTLAVDDLAAHPEIESQREIDRILAVVEPAFTSDSRRIHFASNLLEVILNVRTWNAEISQAEYYQLWGKRTISYFVFDPVSGLFAPSKFCAYVLIGTRSDSTSAGMSIPLYTSLDETEKSFDGHRAHTHLTRHLTMQMISGDEAGDIMPRFERWLAANKDNISVHSRGPTFILPPTWFRKGGKQK
;
A
#
# COMPACT_ATOMS: atom_id res chain seq x y z
N MET A 1 7.26 -13.69 -19.76
CA MET A 1 6.31 -12.95 -18.90
C MET A 1 5.07 -13.81 -18.73
N GLY A 2 4.37 -13.74 -17.59
CA GLY A 2 3.11 -14.47 -17.39
C GLY A 2 2.00 -13.87 -18.25
N LYS A 3 1.07 -14.70 -18.74
CA LYS A 3 -0.02 -14.25 -19.63
C LYS A 3 -0.91 -13.19 -18.99
N LEU A 4 -1.09 -13.27 -17.66
CA LEU A 4 -1.85 -12.26 -16.92
C LEU A 4 -1.18 -10.88 -16.94
N ALA A 5 0.14 -10.82 -16.79
CA ALA A 5 0.86 -9.54 -16.84
C ALA A 5 0.78 -8.91 -18.25
N THR A 6 0.95 -9.71 -19.30
CA THR A 6 0.79 -9.25 -20.69
C THR A 6 -0.64 -8.77 -20.98
N TYR A 7 -1.66 -9.48 -20.46
CA TYR A 7 -3.05 -9.02 -20.55
C TYR A 7 -3.25 -7.67 -19.84
N LEU A 8 -2.76 -7.53 -18.61
CA LEU A 8 -2.86 -6.29 -17.84
C LEU A 8 -2.16 -5.10 -18.51
N GLN A 9 -1.00 -5.31 -19.15
CA GLN A 9 -0.34 -4.28 -19.96
C GLN A 9 -1.25 -3.79 -21.10
N GLY A 10 -1.87 -4.71 -21.82
CA GLY A 10 -2.82 -4.40 -22.89
C GLY A 10 -4.03 -3.62 -22.37
N GLU A 11 -4.59 -4.06 -21.24
CA GLU A 11 -5.74 -3.40 -20.61
C GLU A 11 -5.41 -2.02 -20.08
N PHE A 12 -4.25 -1.81 -19.46
CA PHE A 12 -3.82 -0.48 -19.00
C PHE A 12 -3.68 0.50 -20.17
N LYS A 13 -3.20 0.01 -21.33
CA LYS A 13 -3.14 0.81 -22.54
C LYS A 13 -4.53 1.12 -23.10
N ARG A 14 -5.44 0.14 -23.11
CA ARG A 14 -6.82 0.29 -23.60
C ARG A 14 -7.65 1.22 -22.71
N LEU A 15 -7.49 1.11 -21.40
CA LEU A 15 -8.19 1.85 -20.35
C LEU A 15 -7.40 3.08 -19.87
N CYS A 16 -6.47 3.57 -20.69
CA CYS A 16 -5.62 4.69 -20.31
C CYS A 16 -6.48 5.88 -19.85
N PRO A 17 -6.25 6.42 -18.64
CA PRO A 17 -7.07 7.50 -18.11
C PRO A 17 -7.07 8.74 -19.01
N ILE A 18 -8.17 9.49 -19.01
CA ILE A 18 -8.27 10.75 -19.74
C ILE A 18 -7.18 11.71 -19.26
N GLY A 19 -6.44 12.30 -20.21
CA GLY A 19 -5.32 13.19 -19.91
C GLY A 19 -4.01 12.46 -19.62
N TRP A 20 -3.94 11.14 -19.86
CA TRP A 20 -2.73 10.33 -19.76
C TRP A 20 -2.39 9.66 -21.10
N THR A 21 -1.14 9.28 -21.25
CA THR A 21 -0.64 8.38 -22.29
C THR A 21 -0.11 7.12 -21.63
N CYS A 22 -0.34 5.98 -22.27
CA CYS A 22 0.12 4.68 -21.76
C CYS A 22 1.00 3.98 -22.79
N GLU A 23 2.18 3.58 -22.34
CA GLU A 23 3.11 2.77 -23.11
C GLU A 23 3.51 1.53 -22.30
N THR A 24 3.93 0.47 -22.99
CA THR A 24 4.22 -0.83 -22.37
C THR A 24 5.65 -1.23 -22.72
N GLU A 25 6.34 -1.95 -21.81
CA GLU A 25 7.71 -2.44 -22.03
C GLU A 25 8.72 -1.33 -22.36
N GLN A 26 8.50 -0.14 -21.79
CA GLN A 26 9.27 1.05 -22.11
C GLN A 26 10.61 1.07 -21.41
N ARG A 27 11.67 1.37 -22.17
CA ARG A 27 13.00 1.61 -21.61
C ARG A 27 13.03 3.00 -20.98
N LEU A 28 13.39 3.06 -19.70
CA LEU A 28 13.40 4.31 -18.94
C LEU A 28 14.77 4.99 -18.91
N LEU A 29 15.86 4.23 -19.05
CA LEU A 29 17.23 4.75 -19.01
C LEU A 29 17.89 4.73 -20.39
N ALA A 30 19.05 5.37 -20.48
CA ALA A 30 19.84 5.34 -21.71
C ALA A 30 20.29 3.91 -22.05
N ALA A 31 20.36 3.57 -23.35
CA ALA A 31 20.83 2.25 -23.78
C ALA A 31 22.24 1.93 -23.28
N THR A 32 23.10 2.94 -23.19
CA THR A 32 24.47 2.81 -22.65
C THR A 32 24.49 2.37 -21.18
N PHE A 33 23.47 2.74 -20.40
CA PHE A 33 23.34 2.27 -19.02
C PHE A 33 23.00 0.78 -18.98
N ASP A 34 22.04 0.35 -19.80
CA ASP A 34 21.67 -1.07 -19.92
C ASP A 34 22.90 -1.93 -20.29
N ASP A 35 23.70 -1.46 -21.26
CA ASP A 35 24.93 -2.13 -21.71
C ASP A 35 26.00 -2.21 -20.60
N GLN A 36 26.19 -1.12 -19.84
CA GLN A 36 27.18 -1.06 -18.77
C GLN A 36 26.79 -1.93 -17.56
N MET A 37 25.50 -1.97 -17.21
CA MET A 37 25.02 -2.69 -16.03
C MET A 37 24.66 -4.15 -16.29
N GLY A 38 24.49 -4.54 -17.56
CA GLY A 38 24.17 -5.91 -17.95
C GLY A 38 22.71 -6.30 -17.72
N TYR A 39 21.80 -5.33 -17.55
CA TYR A 39 20.35 -5.56 -17.43
C TYR A 39 19.55 -4.42 -18.06
N SER A 40 18.32 -4.71 -18.50
CA SER A 40 17.48 -3.69 -19.14
C SER A 40 16.51 -3.00 -18.17
N SER A 41 16.48 -1.67 -18.24
CA SER A 41 15.60 -0.78 -17.47
C SER A 41 14.21 -0.62 -18.09
N ARG A 42 13.60 -1.73 -18.52
CA ARG A 42 12.22 -1.73 -19.01
C ARG A 42 11.22 -1.81 -17.86
N VAL A 43 10.15 -1.04 -18.02
CA VAL A 43 8.98 -1.07 -17.15
C VAL A 43 7.80 -1.68 -17.88
N ASP A 44 6.99 -2.47 -17.15
CA ASP A 44 5.84 -3.15 -17.73
C ASP A 44 4.84 -2.14 -18.30
N VAL A 45 4.54 -1.09 -17.54
CA VAL A 45 3.68 0.03 -17.98
C VAL A 45 4.27 1.37 -17.58
N LEU A 46 4.34 2.29 -18.53
CA LEU A 46 4.62 3.70 -18.32
C LEU A 46 3.33 4.50 -18.54
N LEU A 47 2.77 5.06 -17.47
CA LEU A 47 1.69 6.06 -17.57
C LEU A 47 2.29 7.45 -17.45
N GLN A 48 2.02 8.33 -18.39
CA GLN A 48 2.50 9.70 -18.38
C GLN A 48 1.35 10.68 -18.52
N ARG A 49 1.26 11.66 -17.62
CA ARG A 49 0.24 12.71 -17.70
C ARG A 49 0.57 13.63 -18.88
N ALA A 50 -0.44 14.09 -19.61
CA ALA A 50 -0.28 14.88 -20.83
C ALA A 50 0.49 16.20 -20.60
N ASP A 51 0.37 16.78 -19.41
CA ASP A 51 1.11 17.97 -18.98
C ASP A 51 2.56 17.69 -18.53
N LYS A 52 2.98 16.42 -18.56
CA LYS A 52 4.32 15.91 -18.19
C LYS A 52 4.69 16.14 -16.73
N GLN A 53 3.74 16.51 -15.87
CA GLN A 53 3.99 16.74 -14.44
C GLN A 53 4.09 15.43 -13.65
N ARG A 54 3.65 14.30 -14.22
CA ARG A 54 3.71 12.99 -13.57
C ARG A 54 4.01 11.89 -14.57
N ARG A 55 4.87 10.95 -14.19
CA ARG A 55 5.11 9.68 -14.87
C ARG A 55 5.10 8.55 -13.84
N LEU A 56 4.33 7.50 -14.08
CA LEU A 56 4.24 6.32 -13.23
C LEU A 56 4.95 5.15 -13.91
N TRP A 57 5.92 4.58 -13.23
CA TRP A 57 6.70 3.43 -13.67
C TRP A 57 6.13 2.21 -12.94
N ILE A 58 5.28 1.45 -13.62
CA ILE A 58 4.48 0.38 -13.02
C ILE A 58 5.05 -0.99 -13.38
N GLU A 59 5.38 -1.78 -12.35
CA GLU A 59 5.83 -3.17 -12.46
C GLU A 59 4.75 -4.13 -11.94
N PHE A 60 4.45 -5.18 -12.71
CA PHE A 60 3.54 -6.25 -12.31
C PHE A 60 4.32 -7.46 -11.78
N GLU A 61 4.37 -7.63 -10.47
CA GLU A 61 4.99 -8.79 -9.82
C GLU A 61 3.99 -9.94 -9.68
N VAL A 62 3.68 -10.58 -10.82
CA VAL A 62 2.78 -11.74 -10.91
C VAL A 62 3.56 -13.03 -10.70
N SER A 63 3.23 -13.78 -9.63
CA SER A 63 3.83 -15.11 -9.36
C SER A 63 5.37 -15.14 -9.32
N ARG A 64 6.00 -14.02 -8.95
CA ARG A 64 7.46 -13.87 -8.98
C ARG A 64 8.13 -14.57 -7.81
N ALA A 65 9.21 -15.27 -8.10
CA ALA A 65 10.06 -15.87 -7.08
C ALA A 65 10.89 -14.80 -6.35
N ASP A 66 11.34 -13.76 -7.04
CA ASP A 66 12.08 -12.66 -6.44
C ASP A 66 11.46 -11.32 -6.86
N PRO A 67 10.47 -10.81 -6.10
CA PRO A 67 9.86 -9.52 -6.42
C PRO A 67 10.79 -8.33 -6.19
N VAL A 68 11.95 -8.52 -5.54
CA VAL A 68 12.87 -7.42 -5.19
C VAL A 68 13.79 -7.05 -6.36
N ALA A 69 13.98 -7.95 -7.33
CA ALA A 69 14.90 -7.73 -8.45
C ALA A 69 14.64 -6.40 -9.19
N ASN A 70 13.37 -6.09 -9.52
CA ASN A 70 13.02 -4.82 -10.16
C ASN A 70 13.23 -3.62 -9.23
N HIS A 71 12.92 -3.74 -7.95
CA HIS A 71 13.17 -2.67 -6.97
C HIS A 71 14.67 -2.34 -6.89
N ALA A 72 15.53 -3.36 -6.81
CA ALA A 72 16.98 -3.20 -6.81
C ALA A 72 17.46 -2.57 -8.13
N LYS A 73 16.98 -3.08 -9.27
CA LYS A 73 17.27 -2.56 -10.62
C LYS A 73 17.04 -1.06 -10.71
N PHE A 74 15.85 -0.59 -10.32
CA PHE A 74 15.50 0.83 -10.40
C PHE A 74 16.14 1.69 -9.30
N SER A 75 16.42 1.11 -8.13
CA SER A 75 17.19 1.80 -7.07
C SER A 75 18.61 2.08 -7.54
N VAL A 76 19.29 1.08 -8.10
CA VAL A 76 20.65 1.23 -8.64
C VAL A 76 20.63 2.23 -9.79
N ALA A 77 19.68 2.12 -10.70
CA ALA A 77 19.47 3.12 -11.75
C ALA A 77 19.38 4.55 -11.20
N HIS A 78 18.57 4.77 -10.18
CA HIS A 78 18.40 6.08 -9.56
C HIS A 78 19.70 6.64 -8.97
N LEU A 79 20.61 5.79 -8.47
CA LEU A 79 21.90 6.25 -7.93
C LEU A 79 22.86 6.77 -9.02
N PHE A 80 22.78 6.25 -10.24
CA PHE A 80 23.65 6.64 -11.35
C PHE A 80 23.01 7.65 -12.29
N GLN A 81 21.70 7.51 -12.51
CA GLN A 81 20.88 8.40 -13.33
C GLN A 81 19.60 8.72 -12.53
N PRO A 82 19.64 9.75 -11.65
CA PRO A 82 18.51 10.10 -10.81
C PRO A 82 17.23 10.31 -11.60
N GLN A 83 16.15 9.74 -11.07
CA GLN A 83 14.80 9.92 -11.58
C GLN A 83 14.36 11.38 -11.42
N LEU A 84 13.46 11.85 -12.29
CA LEU A 84 12.89 13.18 -12.16
C LEU A 84 11.96 13.22 -10.95
N ALA A 85 11.76 14.41 -10.37
CA ALA A 85 10.80 14.59 -9.28
C ALA A 85 9.34 14.28 -9.69
N SER A 86 9.05 14.25 -11.00
CA SER A 86 7.77 13.84 -11.57
C SER A 86 7.64 12.32 -11.76
N ASP A 87 8.70 11.55 -11.57
CA ASP A 87 8.68 10.10 -11.67
C ASP A 87 8.20 9.46 -10.37
N THR A 88 7.38 8.43 -10.50
CA THR A 88 6.91 7.62 -9.38
C THR A 88 7.00 6.15 -9.74
N PHE A 89 7.75 5.38 -8.97
CA PHE A 89 7.82 3.94 -9.09
C PHE A 89 6.66 3.26 -8.35
N VAL A 90 5.98 2.32 -9.01
CA VAL A 90 4.87 1.57 -8.45
C VAL A 90 5.08 0.08 -8.70
N SER A 91 5.23 -0.68 -7.63
CA SER A 91 5.28 -2.15 -7.67
C SER A 91 3.91 -2.73 -7.31
N MET A 92 3.31 -3.47 -8.24
CA MET A 92 2.03 -4.14 -8.03
C MET A 92 2.25 -5.62 -7.77
N ILE A 93 2.12 -6.06 -6.53
CA ILE A 93 2.45 -7.43 -6.11
C ILE A 93 1.20 -8.28 -5.93
N SER A 94 1.11 -9.38 -6.69
CA SER A 94 -0.03 -10.29 -6.62
C SER A 94 -0.06 -11.12 -5.32
N PRO A 95 -1.24 -11.47 -4.79
CA PRO A 95 -1.42 -12.42 -3.67
C PRO A 95 -0.77 -13.80 -3.86
N ARG A 96 -0.32 -14.15 -5.07
CA ARG A 96 0.42 -15.38 -5.37
C ARG A 96 1.88 -15.34 -4.91
N VAL A 97 2.46 -14.15 -4.76
CA VAL A 97 3.80 -13.97 -4.19
C VAL A 97 3.76 -14.28 -2.70
N GLU A 98 4.75 -15.04 -2.22
CA GLU A 98 4.81 -15.42 -0.81
C GLU A 98 4.87 -14.19 0.10
N TYR A 99 4.13 -14.24 1.20
CA TYR A 99 4.00 -13.14 2.17
C TYR A 99 5.35 -12.53 2.59
N GLY A 100 6.33 -13.38 2.94
CA GLY A 100 7.66 -12.91 3.35
C GLY A 100 8.38 -12.13 2.25
N ARG A 101 8.23 -12.56 0.98
CA ARG A 101 8.87 -11.91 -0.17
C ARG A 101 8.16 -10.61 -0.55
N ALA A 102 6.82 -10.58 -0.46
CA ALA A 102 6.05 -9.35 -0.63
C ALA A 102 6.39 -8.30 0.43
N ASN A 103 6.62 -8.71 1.68
CA ASN A 103 7.09 -7.81 2.74
C ASN A 103 8.53 -7.36 2.53
N LEU A 104 9.41 -8.22 2.02
CA LEU A 104 10.78 -7.82 1.67
C LEU A 104 10.78 -6.74 0.59
N ALA A 105 9.96 -6.91 -0.45
CA ALA A 105 9.75 -5.89 -1.49
C ALA A 105 9.17 -4.59 -0.90
N ALA A 106 8.21 -4.67 0.03
CA ALA A 106 7.66 -3.48 0.70
C ALA A 106 8.73 -2.73 1.51
N ASN A 107 9.64 -3.43 2.18
CA ASN A 107 10.77 -2.79 2.85
C ASN A 107 11.75 -2.15 1.85
N MET A 108 11.91 -2.74 0.66
CA MET A 108 12.71 -2.14 -0.40
C MET A 108 12.09 -0.82 -0.89
N ILE A 109 10.76 -0.67 -0.89
CA ILE A 109 10.12 0.64 -1.14
C ILE A 109 10.54 1.68 -0.10
N THR A 110 10.60 1.32 1.18
CA THR A 110 11.12 2.22 2.23
C THR A 110 12.56 2.64 1.93
N LEU A 111 13.41 1.72 1.48
CA LEU A 111 14.78 2.03 1.07
C LEU A 111 14.83 2.93 -0.17
N MET A 112 14.00 2.68 -1.18
CA MET A 112 13.86 3.53 -2.36
C MET A 112 13.49 4.97 -1.98
N ARG A 113 12.54 5.13 -1.07
CA ARG A 113 12.17 6.44 -0.52
C ARG A 113 13.33 7.10 0.21
N SER A 114 14.11 6.35 0.98
CA SER A 114 15.27 6.89 1.71
C SER A 114 16.38 7.42 0.80
N ILE A 115 16.53 6.86 -0.42
CA ILE A 115 17.47 7.37 -1.42
C ILE A 115 16.91 8.50 -2.28
N GLY A 116 15.63 8.89 -2.07
CA GLY A 116 15.00 10.03 -2.71
C GLY A 116 14.02 9.70 -3.84
N MET A 117 13.64 8.43 -4.02
CA MET A 117 12.65 8.03 -5.01
C MET A 117 11.23 8.23 -4.48
N ASP A 118 10.31 8.64 -5.36
CA ASP A 118 8.88 8.51 -5.08
C ASP A 118 8.46 7.09 -5.44
N ALA A 119 8.22 6.24 -4.44
CA ALA A 119 8.05 4.81 -4.64
C ALA A 119 6.89 4.24 -3.81
N PHE A 120 6.13 3.32 -4.38
CA PHE A 120 4.98 2.67 -3.74
C PHE A 120 4.94 1.19 -4.07
N GLN A 121 4.41 0.40 -3.15
CA GLN A 121 3.99 -0.96 -3.42
C GLN A 121 2.51 -1.08 -3.11
N ILE A 122 1.74 -1.63 -4.04
CA ILE A 122 0.31 -1.93 -3.86
C ILE A 122 0.05 -3.42 -4.17
N PRO A 123 -0.95 -4.05 -3.57
CA PRO A 123 -1.29 -5.42 -3.95
C PRO A 123 -2.03 -5.42 -5.30
N LEU A 124 -1.61 -6.30 -6.23
CA LEU A 124 -2.21 -6.48 -7.55
C LEU A 124 -3.40 -7.43 -7.44
N THR A 125 -4.57 -7.03 -7.93
CA THR A 125 -5.81 -7.81 -7.89
C THR A 125 -6.10 -8.41 -6.51
N PRO A 126 -6.15 -7.59 -5.44
CA PRO A 126 -6.17 -8.06 -4.05
C PRO A 126 -7.50 -8.72 -3.66
N TYR A 127 -8.50 -8.70 -4.54
CA TYR A 127 -9.74 -9.45 -4.41
C TYR A 127 -9.61 -10.91 -4.89
N LEU A 128 -8.50 -11.28 -5.55
CA LEU A 128 -8.23 -12.65 -6.00
C LEU A 128 -7.31 -13.40 -5.02
N THR A 129 -7.50 -14.71 -4.92
CA THR A 129 -6.61 -15.60 -4.18
C THR A 129 -5.41 -16.05 -5.02
N ALA A 130 -4.37 -16.56 -4.37
CA ALA A 130 -3.22 -17.17 -5.04
C ALA A 130 -3.63 -18.28 -6.03
N THR A 131 -4.64 -19.09 -5.69
CA THR A 131 -5.15 -20.16 -6.56
C THR A 131 -5.81 -19.60 -7.81
N GLN A 132 -6.69 -18.59 -7.66
CA GLN A 132 -7.32 -17.91 -8.80
C GLN A 132 -6.27 -17.28 -9.70
N ILE A 133 -5.29 -16.55 -9.15
CA ILE A 133 -4.21 -15.94 -9.93
C ILE A 133 -3.40 -17.00 -10.69
N ASN A 134 -3.12 -18.15 -10.07
CA ASN A 134 -2.42 -19.25 -10.72
C ASN A 134 -3.22 -19.82 -11.90
N GLN A 135 -4.55 -19.95 -11.76
CA GLN A 135 -5.43 -20.39 -12.85
C GLN A 135 -5.47 -19.35 -13.98
N LEU A 136 -5.68 -18.07 -13.66
CA LEU A 136 -5.71 -17.00 -14.64
C LEU A 136 -4.40 -16.94 -15.42
N ASN A 137 -3.25 -17.12 -14.77
CA ASN A 137 -1.95 -17.03 -15.43
C ASN A 137 -1.69 -18.17 -16.45
N THR A 138 -2.53 -19.21 -16.52
CA THR A 138 -2.44 -20.27 -17.54
C THR A 138 -3.38 -20.05 -18.74
N LEU A 139 -4.46 -19.29 -18.56
CA LEU A 139 -5.47 -19.00 -19.59
C LEU A 139 -4.90 -18.24 -20.78
N ALA A 140 -5.49 -18.39 -21.98
CA ALA A 140 -5.12 -17.55 -23.11
C ALA A 140 -5.57 -16.10 -22.90
N VAL A 141 -5.00 -15.15 -23.65
CA VAL A 141 -5.32 -13.72 -23.51
C VAL A 141 -6.80 -13.45 -23.82
N ASP A 142 -7.38 -14.13 -24.79
CA ASP A 142 -8.81 -14.00 -25.14
C ASP A 142 -9.72 -14.49 -24.01
N ASP A 143 -9.33 -15.59 -23.33
CA ASP A 143 -10.06 -16.11 -22.17
C ASP A 143 -9.97 -15.16 -20.97
N LEU A 144 -8.81 -14.50 -20.79
CA LEU A 144 -8.62 -13.48 -19.75
C LEU A 144 -9.52 -12.27 -20.00
N ALA A 145 -9.68 -11.84 -21.25
CA ALA A 145 -10.56 -10.73 -21.62
C ALA A 145 -12.05 -11.02 -21.33
N ALA A 146 -12.45 -12.29 -21.40
CA ALA A 146 -13.80 -12.72 -21.07
C ALA A 146 -14.01 -12.96 -19.56
N HIS A 147 -12.96 -12.91 -18.73
CA HIS A 147 -13.04 -13.27 -17.32
C HIS A 147 -13.54 -12.09 -16.47
N PRO A 148 -14.75 -12.16 -15.88
CA PRO A 148 -15.40 -11.01 -15.25
C PRO A 148 -14.71 -10.53 -13.98
N GLU A 149 -13.91 -11.39 -13.34
CA GLU A 149 -13.22 -11.05 -12.08
C GLU A 149 -12.00 -10.13 -12.28
N ILE A 150 -11.46 -9.95 -13.51
CA ILE A 150 -10.28 -9.10 -13.72
C ILE A 150 -10.72 -7.65 -13.95
N GLU A 151 -10.81 -6.87 -12.87
CA GLU A 151 -11.22 -5.47 -12.91
C GLU A 151 -10.02 -4.54 -13.20
N SER A 152 -9.50 -4.50 -14.43
CA SER A 152 -8.32 -3.68 -14.78
C SER A 152 -8.50 -2.18 -14.51
N GLN A 153 -9.69 -1.63 -14.74
CA GLN A 153 -9.99 -0.23 -14.43
C GLN A 153 -9.80 0.06 -12.93
N ARG A 154 -10.26 -0.86 -12.07
CA ARG A 154 -10.13 -0.73 -10.62
C ARG A 154 -8.66 -0.70 -10.20
N GLU A 155 -7.79 -1.44 -10.87
CA GLU A 155 -6.36 -1.42 -10.58
C GLU A 155 -5.72 -0.08 -10.92
N ILE A 156 -6.10 0.54 -12.05
CA ILE A 156 -5.65 1.89 -12.43
C ILE A 156 -6.12 2.92 -11.39
N ASP A 157 -7.40 2.89 -11.01
CA ASP A 157 -7.96 3.82 -10.03
C ASP A 157 -7.27 3.69 -8.66
N ARG A 158 -6.92 2.46 -8.26
CA ARG A 158 -6.19 2.19 -7.02
C ARG A 158 -4.76 2.74 -7.02
N ILE A 159 -4.06 2.68 -8.15
CA ILE A 159 -2.73 3.30 -8.28
C ILE A 159 -2.86 4.81 -8.07
N LEU A 160 -3.75 5.45 -8.83
CA LEU A 160 -3.94 6.90 -8.78
C LEU A 160 -4.34 7.39 -7.39
N ALA A 161 -5.17 6.63 -6.68
CA ALA A 161 -5.59 6.95 -5.31
C ALA A 161 -4.43 6.93 -4.29
N VAL A 162 -3.39 6.13 -4.51
CA VAL A 162 -2.27 5.95 -3.57
C VAL A 162 -1.09 6.87 -3.89
N VAL A 163 -0.77 7.02 -5.17
CA VAL A 163 0.40 7.81 -5.61
C VAL A 163 0.17 9.31 -5.46
N GLU A 164 -1.08 9.77 -5.49
CA GLU A 164 -1.39 11.17 -5.21
C GLU A 164 -1.46 11.39 -3.68
N PRO A 165 -0.88 12.49 -3.16
CA PRO A 165 -1.03 12.83 -1.75
C PRO A 165 -2.52 12.93 -1.39
N ALA A 166 -2.91 12.29 -0.29
CA ALA A 166 -4.25 12.40 0.24
C ALA A 166 -4.56 13.85 0.67
N PHE A 167 -3.51 14.57 1.09
CA PHE A 167 -3.42 16.00 1.35
C PHE A 167 -1.95 16.40 1.61
N THR A 168 -1.69 17.71 1.69
CA THR A 168 -0.38 18.29 1.98
C THR A 168 -0.49 19.18 3.22
N SER A 169 0.39 18.99 4.21
CA SER A 169 0.42 19.79 5.44
C SER A 169 1.85 20.22 5.74
N ASP A 170 2.11 21.52 5.95
CA ASP A 170 3.45 22.05 6.27
C ASP A 170 4.57 21.56 5.33
N SER A 171 4.31 21.56 4.02
CA SER A 171 5.21 21.01 2.98
C SER A 171 5.44 19.49 3.04
N ARG A 172 4.77 18.77 3.94
CA ARG A 172 4.77 17.31 4.01
C ARG A 172 3.68 16.72 3.13
N ARG A 173 4.01 15.66 2.40
CA ARG A 173 3.04 14.89 1.60
C ARG A 173 2.54 13.72 2.42
N ILE A 174 1.26 13.73 2.74
CA ILE A 174 0.61 12.63 3.45
C ILE A 174 -0.10 11.77 2.42
N HIS A 175 0.28 10.51 2.34
CA HIS A 175 -0.29 9.54 1.43
C HIS A 175 -1.15 8.55 2.18
N PHE A 176 -2.04 7.88 1.46
CA PHE A 176 -2.65 6.67 1.98
C PHE A 176 -1.63 5.54 2.07
N ALA A 177 -1.77 4.68 3.07
CA ALA A 177 -0.98 3.46 3.19
C ALA A 177 -1.17 2.59 1.94
N SER A 178 -0.09 2.29 1.25
CA SER A 178 -0.07 1.65 -0.07
C SER A 178 -0.21 0.14 0.01
N ASN A 179 0.22 -0.46 1.12
CA ASN A 179 0.19 -1.90 1.34
C ASN A 179 -0.11 -2.26 2.80
N LEU A 180 -0.41 -3.55 3.02
CA LEU A 180 -0.76 -4.07 4.34
C LEU A 180 0.40 -4.02 5.34
N LEU A 181 1.68 -4.05 4.90
CA LEU A 181 2.81 -3.95 5.82
C LEU A 181 2.81 -2.56 6.48
N GLU A 182 2.63 -1.49 5.72
CA GLU A 182 2.54 -0.11 6.25
C GLU A 182 1.40 0.02 7.27
N VAL A 183 0.23 -0.53 6.95
CA VAL A 183 -0.93 -0.55 7.87
C VAL A 183 -0.59 -1.27 9.18
N ILE A 184 0.00 -2.46 9.11
CA ILE A 184 0.35 -3.25 10.30
C ILE A 184 1.49 -2.60 11.10
N LEU A 185 2.45 -1.96 10.44
CA LEU A 185 3.49 -1.18 11.14
C LEU A 185 2.86 -0.01 11.90
N ASN A 186 1.89 0.70 11.32
CA ASN A 186 1.17 1.75 12.03
C ASN A 186 0.40 1.23 13.26
N VAL A 187 -0.18 0.03 13.21
CA VAL A 187 -0.80 -0.61 14.40
C VAL A 187 0.24 -0.76 15.52
N ARG A 188 1.43 -1.23 15.19
CA ARG A 188 2.52 -1.43 16.15
C ARG A 188 3.05 -0.12 16.69
N THR A 189 3.28 0.87 15.82
CA THR A 189 3.73 2.21 16.22
C THR A 189 2.75 2.83 17.21
N TRP A 190 1.46 2.81 16.92
CA TRP A 190 0.45 3.35 17.83
C TRP A 190 0.52 2.71 19.23
N ASN A 191 0.60 1.38 19.30
CA ASN A 191 0.66 0.67 20.58
C ASN A 191 1.97 0.91 21.33
N ALA A 192 3.09 1.04 20.62
CA ALA A 192 4.38 1.34 21.23
C ALA A 192 4.42 2.78 21.76
N GLU A 193 3.85 3.73 21.03
CA GLU A 193 3.82 5.14 21.43
C GLU A 193 2.83 5.39 22.56
N ILE A 194 1.58 4.89 22.48
CA ILE A 194 0.54 5.19 23.49
C ILE A 194 0.92 4.74 24.91
N SER A 195 1.80 3.75 25.03
CA SER A 195 2.33 3.28 26.32
C SER A 195 3.30 4.25 27.00
N GLN A 196 3.81 5.24 26.27
CA GLN A 196 4.75 6.23 26.78
C GLN A 196 3.99 7.45 27.28
N ALA A 197 4.39 7.96 28.46
CA ALA A 197 3.66 9.02 29.15
C ALA A 197 3.47 10.30 28.30
N GLU A 198 4.47 10.69 27.49
CA GLU A 198 4.36 11.89 26.65
C GLU A 198 3.27 11.74 25.57
N TYR A 199 3.25 10.60 24.87
CA TYR A 199 2.31 10.35 23.78
C TYR A 199 0.92 10.00 24.30
N TYR A 200 0.84 9.35 25.47
CA TYR A 200 -0.40 9.12 26.19
C TYR A 200 -1.14 10.44 26.45
N GLN A 201 -0.43 11.45 26.96
CA GLN A 201 -1.00 12.77 27.25
C GLN A 201 -1.37 13.51 25.96
N LEU A 202 -0.48 13.48 24.96
CA LEU A 202 -0.71 14.13 23.68
C LEU A 202 -1.92 13.56 22.92
N TRP A 203 -2.11 12.24 22.97
CA TRP A 203 -3.23 11.56 22.34
C TRP A 203 -4.58 11.96 22.97
N GLY A 204 -4.61 12.07 24.31
CA GLY A 204 -5.82 12.38 25.06
C GLY A 204 -6.86 11.25 25.04
N LYS A 205 -8.15 11.57 25.23
CA LYS A 205 -9.25 10.60 25.16
C LYS A 205 -10.05 10.79 23.89
N ARG A 206 -10.21 9.73 23.09
CA ARG A 206 -10.84 9.79 21.76
C ARG A 206 -11.91 8.72 21.58
N THR A 207 -13.02 9.10 20.95
CA THR A 207 -14.11 8.16 20.61
C THR A 207 -13.87 7.58 19.21
N ILE A 208 -13.79 6.26 19.10
CA ILE A 208 -13.43 5.55 17.86
C ILE A 208 -14.49 4.50 17.53
N SER A 209 -14.82 4.40 16.23
CA SER A 209 -15.72 3.36 15.70
C SER A 209 -14.95 2.23 15.00
N TYR A 210 -13.91 2.56 14.24
CA TYR A 210 -13.24 1.62 13.34
C TYR A 210 -11.83 1.31 13.83
N PHE A 211 -11.54 0.03 14.06
CA PHE A 211 -10.26 -0.47 14.57
C PHE A 211 -9.63 -1.41 13.57
N VAL A 212 -8.38 -1.18 13.21
CA VAL A 212 -7.58 -2.15 12.46
C VAL A 212 -7.03 -3.19 13.43
N PHE A 213 -7.12 -4.46 13.05
CA PHE A 213 -6.57 -5.58 13.82
C PHE A 213 -5.34 -6.17 13.14
N ASP A 214 -4.24 -6.32 13.88
CA ASP A 214 -3.07 -7.11 13.45
C ASP A 214 -3.20 -8.56 13.95
N PRO A 215 -3.50 -9.54 13.07
CA PRO A 215 -3.63 -10.93 13.48
C PRO A 215 -2.31 -11.56 13.94
N VAL A 216 -1.15 -10.94 13.67
CA VAL A 216 0.16 -11.43 14.12
C VAL A 216 0.36 -11.12 15.60
N SER A 217 0.20 -9.86 15.98
CA SER A 217 0.45 -9.39 17.35
C SER A 217 -0.78 -9.48 18.25
N GLY A 218 -1.98 -9.61 17.66
CA GLY A 218 -3.24 -9.52 18.40
C GLY A 218 -3.58 -8.09 18.84
N LEU A 219 -2.88 -7.09 18.32
CA LEU A 219 -3.06 -5.68 18.67
C LEU A 219 -4.11 -5.01 17.78
N PHE A 220 -4.63 -3.90 18.30
CA PHE A 220 -5.58 -3.04 17.60
C PHE A 220 -5.06 -1.61 17.54
N ALA A 221 -5.51 -0.85 16.56
CA ALA A 221 -5.29 0.59 16.51
C ALA A 221 -6.42 1.30 15.74
N PRO A 222 -6.62 2.62 15.93
CA PRO A 222 -7.65 3.37 15.22
C PRO A 222 -7.38 3.38 13.70
N SER A 223 -8.40 3.09 12.88
CA SER A 223 -8.23 3.02 11.42
C SER A 223 -7.69 4.30 10.79
N LYS A 224 -8.09 5.47 11.30
CA LYS A 224 -7.59 6.78 10.85
C LYS A 224 -6.08 6.93 11.08
N PHE A 225 -5.54 6.34 12.14
CA PHE A 225 -4.09 6.32 12.37
C PHE A 225 -3.39 5.38 11.38
N CYS A 226 -3.98 4.23 11.10
CA CYS A 226 -3.37 3.20 10.26
C CYS A 226 -3.43 3.50 8.75
N ALA A 227 -4.38 4.32 8.30
CA ALA A 227 -4.66 4.51 6.88
C ALA A 227 -3.70 5.46 6.15
N TYR A 228 -2.83 6.19 6.87
CA TYR A 228 -1.98 7.23 6.28
C TYR A 228 -0.51 7.00 6.62
N VAL A 229 0.35 7.48 5.73
CA VAL A 229 1.80 7.43 5.85
C VAL A 229 2.40 8.78 5.46
N LEU A 230 3.47 9.15 6.14
CA LEU A 230 4.28 10.31 5.77
C LEU A 230 5.38 9.87 4.81
N ILE A 231 5.40 10.47 3.61
CA ILE A 231 6.51 10.29 2.67
C ILE A 231 7.32 11.58 2.66
N GLY A 232 8.39 11.60 3.46
CA GLY A 232 9.29 12.74 3.63
C GLY A 232 10.26 12.93 2.46
N THR A 233 10.88 14.11 2.40
CA THR A 233 12.08 14.37 1.60
C THR A 233 13.33 13.83 2.33
N ARG A 234 14.42 13.56 1.59
CA ARG A 234 15.67 12.83 1.99
C ARG A 234 16.26 13.08 3.39
N SER A 235 15.85 14.13 4.13
CA SER A 235 16.37 14.50 5.46
C SER A 235 15.59 13.92 6.65
N ASP A 236 14.34 13.48 6.47
CA ASP A 236 13.49 13.07 7.59
C ASP A 236 13.56 11.56 7.80
N SER A 237 14.15 11.17 8.94
CA SER A 237 14.55 9.83 9.33
C SER A 237 13.46 8.74 9.25
N THR A 238 13.85 7.59 8.68
CA THR A 238 13.53 6.16 8.97
C THR A 238 12.12 5.66 9.34
N SER A 239 11.19 6.50 9.81
CA SER A 239 9.82 6.11 10.11
C SER A 239 8.88 6.65 9.04
N ALA A 240 8.69 5.88 7.96
CA ALA A 240 7.71 6.19 6.92
C ALA A 240 6.24 5.98 7.36
N GLY A 241 6.00 5.74 8.65
CA GLY A 241 4.68 5.48 9.23
C GLY A 241 4.04 6.71 9.89
N MET A 242 2.82 6.53 10.39
CA MET A 242 2.13 7.49 11.23
C MET A 242 2.65 7.44 12.68
N SER A 243 2.74 8.60 13.33
CA SER A 243 3.04 8.74 14.77
C SER A 243 1.95 9.55 15.47
N ILE A 244 1.84 9.44 16.79
CA ILE A 244 0.88 10.19 17.61
C ILE A 244 1.09 11.72 17.48
N PRO A 245 2.32 12.27 17.51
CA PRO A 245 2.52 13.69 17.26
C PRO A 245 2.05 14.15 15.89
N LEU A 246 2.34 13.38 14.83
CA LEU A 246 1.86 13.72 13.49
C LEU A 246 0.34 13.61 13.40
N TYR A 247 -0.25 12.53 13.91
CA TYR A 247 -1.68 12.31 13.91
C TYR A 247 -2.43 13.46 14.59
N THR A 248 -1.99 13.86 15.78
CA THR A 248 -2.65 14.90 16.58
C THR A 248 -2.57 16.26 15.89
N SER A 249 -1.41 16.62 15.36
CA SER A 249 -1.23 17.81 14.53
C SER A 249 -2.17 17.82 13.32
N LEU A 250 -2.29 16.71 12.59
CA LEU A 250 -3.17 16.62 11.42
C LEU A 250 -4.66 16.67 11.79
N ASP A 251 -5.06 16.06 12.91
CA ASP A 251 -6.45 16.01 13.37
C ASP A 251 -6.99 17.40 13.72
N GLU A 252 -6.12 18.31 14.16
CA GLU A 252 -6.46 19.69 14.48
C GLU A 252 -6.47 20.61 13.26
N THR A 253 -5.61 20.35 12.28
CA THR A 253 -5.29 21.31 11.22
C THR A 253 -5.86 20.94 9.85
N GLU A 254 -6.06 19.66 9.55
CA GLU A 254 -6.37 19.18 8.20
C GLU A 254 -7.78 18.57 8.12
N LYS A 255 -8.71 19.30 7.50
CA LYS A 255 -10.11 18.85 7.33
C LYS A 255 -10.24 17.58 6.52
N SER A 256 -9.32 17.36 5.58
CA SER A 256 -9.31 16.19 4.69
C SER A 256 -8.77 14.94 5.41
N PHE A 257 -8.18 15.09 6.59
CA PHE A 257 -7.81 14.00 7.46
C PHE A 257 -9.07 13.52 8.17
N ASP A 258 -9.72 12.52 7.59
CA ASP A 258 -11.07 12.11 7.95
C ASP A 258 -11.18 10.58 8.15
N GLY A 259 -11.97 10.18 9.14
CA GLY A 259 -12.18 8.77 9.49
C GLY A 259 -12.98 7.99 8.44
N HIS A 260 -13.84 8.66 7.66
CA HIS A 260 -14.57 8.01 6.57
C HIS A 260 -13.66 7.72 5.38
N ARG A 261 -12.83 8.68 4.97
CA ARG A 261 -11.78 8.47 3.95
C ARG A 261 -10.83 7.34 4.37
N ALA A 262 -10.41 7.32 5.63
CA ALA A 262 -9.50 6.29 6.15
C ALA A 262 -10.03 4.87 5.98
N HIS A 263 -11.21 4.54 6.53
CA HIS A 263 -11.72 3.17 6.42
C HIS A 263 -12.16 2.83 4.99
N THR A 264 -12.62 3.82 4.22
CA THR A 264 -12.96 3.63 2.80
C THR A 264 -11.71 3.22 2.01
N HIS A 265 -10.57 3.87 2.25
CA HIS A 265 -9.31 3.48 1.62
C HIS A 265 -8.90 2.04 1.97
N LEU A 266 -8.87 1.72 3.26
CA LEU A 266 -8.49 0.39 3.74
C LEU A 266 -9.39 -0.72 3.14
N THR A 267 -10.69 -0.48 3.07
CA THR A 267 -11.65 -1.49 2.59
C THR A 267 -11.79 -1.55 1.07
N ARG A 268 -11.74 -0.41 0.35
CA ARG A 268 -11.92 -0.40 -1.11
C ARG A 268 -10.62 -0.63 -1.88
N HIS A 269 -9.53 0.00 -1.44
CA HIS A 269 -8.25 -0.01 -2.16
C HIS A 269 -7.27 -1.07 -1.62
N LEU A 270 -7.31 -1.40 -0.33
CA LEU A 270 -6.52 -2.53 0.20
C LEU A 270 -7.36 -3.81 0.38
N THR A 271 -8.66 -3.77 0.07
CA THR A 271 -9.60 -4.90 0.19
C THR A 271 -9.64 -5.53 1.59
N MET A 272 -9.28 -4.74 2.62
CA MET A 272 -9.43 -5.18 3.99
C MET A 272 -10.91 -5.43 4.29
N GLN A 273 -11.18 -6.45 5.10
CA GLN A 273 -12.54 -6.87 5.43
C GLN A 273 -13.05 -6.09 6.63
N MET A 274 -14.28 -5.60 6.55
CA MET A 274 -14.94 -4.94 7.66
C MET A 274 -15.93 -5.91 8.30
N ILE A 275 -15.84 -6.10 9.61
CA ILE A 275 -16.79 -6.92 10.36
C ILE A 275 -17.27 -6.16 11.60
N SER A 276 -18.54 -6.35 11.97
CA SER A 276 -19.09 -5.74 13.18
C SER A 276 -18.56 -6.44 14.43
N GLY A 277 -18.70 -5.78 15.59
CA GLY A 277 -18.34 -6.37 16.87
C GLY A 277 -19.07 -7.68 17.16
N ASP A 278 -20.35 -7.78 16.78
CA ASP A 278 -21.19 -8.95 17.03
C ASP A 278 -20.75 -10.17 16.19
N GLU A 279 -20.14 -9.94 15.03
CA GLU A 279 -19.63 -10.95 14.11
C GLU A 279 -18.17 -11.33 14.40
N ALA A 280 -17.52 -10.64 15.34
CA ALA A 280 -16.07 -10.68 15.51
C ALA A 280 -15.51 -11.95 16.18
N GLY A 281 -16.38 -12.86 16.66
CA GLY A 281 -15.97 -14.15 17.22
C GLY A 281 -14.84 -14.02 18.25
N ASP A 282 -13.69 -14.67 18.00
CA ASP A 282 -12.53 -14.67 18.90
C ASP A 282 -11.75 -13.34 18.93
N ILE A 283 -12.06 -12.41 18.03
CA ILE A 283 -11.44 -11.08 17.97
C ILE A 283 -12.02 -10.18 19.09
N MET A 284 -13.32 -10.29 19.40
CA MET A 284 -13.95 -9.44 20.42
C MET A 284 -13.32 -9.60 21.82
N PRO A 285 -13.11 -10.82 22.36
CA PRO A 285 -12.45 -10.98 23.66
C PRO A 285 -10.99 -10.49 23.68
N ARG A 286 -10.31 -10.45 22.53
CA ARG A 286 -8.97 -9.84 22.41
C ARG A 286 -9.08 -8.32 22.45
N PHE A 287 -10.04 -7.77 21.74
CA PHE A 287 -10.32 -6.34 21.72
C PHE A 287 -10.69 -5.82 23.10
N GLU A 288 -11.55 -6.52 23.85
CA GLU A 288 -11.94 -6.11 25.20
C GLU A 288 -10.74 -6.04 26.16
N ARG A 289 -9.83 -7.03 26.09
CA ARG A 289 -8.58 -7.01 26.89
C ARG A 289 -7.66 -5.86 26.49
N TRP A 290 -7.49 -5.63 25.19
CA TRP A 290 -6.73 -4.50 24.67
C TRP A 290 -7.36 -3.16 25.08
N LEU A 291 -8.68 -3.04 24.99
CA LEU A 291 -9.42 -1.83 25.34
C LEU A 291 -9.34 -1.55 26.84
N ALA A 292 -9.42 -2.57 27.69
CA ALA A 292 -9.27 -2.42 29.14
C ALA A 292 -7.91 -1.79 29.52
N ALA A 293 -6.84 -2.14 28.79
CA ALA A 293 -5.52 -1.54 28.97
C ALA A 293 -5.41 -0.11 28.44
N ASN A 294 -6.31 0.31 27.53
CA ASN A 294 -6.27 1.60 26.84
C ASN A 294 -7.51 2.49 27.12
N LYS A 295 -8.33 2.14 28.12
CA LYS A 295 -9.67 2.73 28.38
C LYS A 295 -9.65 4.23 28.67
N ASP A 296 -8.51 4.72 29.14
CA ASP A 296 -8.34 6.13 29.49
C ASP A 296 -8.12 6.98 28.23
N ASN A 297 -7.57 6.38 27.16
CA ASN A 297 -7.31 7.05 25.88
C ASN A 297 -8.37 6.73 24.82
N ILE A 298 -9.08 5.62 24.96
CA ILE A 298 -10.01 5.10 23.96
C ILE A 298 -11.40 4.95 24.55
N SER A 299 -12.36 5.59 23.90
CA SER A 299 -13.77 5.30 24.05
C SER A 299 -14.31 4.69 22.77
N VAL A 300 -15.17 3.69 22.89
CA VAL A 300 -15.82 3.09 21.73
C VAL A 300 -17.11 3.85 21.45
N HIS A 301 -17.39 4.10 20.17
CA HIS A 301 -18.66 4.71 19.76
C HIS A 301 -19.85 3.90 20.28
N SER A 302 -20.98 4.56 20.58
CA SER A 302 -22.20 3.94 21.12
C SER A 302 -22.82 2.82 20.26
N ARG A 303 -22.36 2.66 19.02
CA ARG A 303 -22.80 1.61 18.08
C ARG A 303 -21.94 0.35 18.16
N GLY A 304 -20.98 0.32 19.09
CA GLY A 304 -19.99 -0.74 19.20
C GLY A 304 -18.80 -0.55 18.26
N PRO A 305 -17.77 -1.41 18.41
CA PRO A 305 -16.60 -1.39 17.56
C PRO A 305 -16.89 -2.06 16.22
N THR A 306 -16.20 -1.60 15.18
CA THR A 306 -16.13 -2.24 13.87
C THR A 306 -14.66 -2.57 13.59
N PHE A 307 -14.38 -3.80 13.20
CA PHE A 307 -13.02 -4.29 12.97
C PHE A 307 -12.69 -4.31 11.48
N ILE A 308 -11.49 -3.85 11.13
CA ILE A 308 -10.93 -3.88 9.79
C ILE A 308 -9.77 -4.88 9.79
N LEU A 309 -9.95 -5.97 9.03
CA LEU A 309 -9.08 -7.14 9.00
C LEU A 309 -8.32 -7.22 7.67
N PRO A 310 -7.07 -7.72 7.64
CA PRO A 310 -6.41 -8.04 6.40
C PRO A 310 -7.24 -9.02 5.53
N PRO A 311 -7.12 -8.97 4.19
CA PRO A 311 -7.79 -9.93 3.30
C PRO A 311 -7.44 -11.38 3.65
N THR A 312 -8.31 -12.33 3.31
CA THR A 312 -8.14 -13.73 3.74
C THR A 312 -6.86 -14.40 3.21
N TRP A 313 -6.30 -13.94 2.10
CA TRP A 313 -5.04 -14.47 1.55
C TRP A 313 -3.81 -13.96 2.32
N PHE A 314 -3.95 -12.89 3.12
CA PHE A 314 -2.87 -12.36 3.93
C PHE A 314 -2.37 -13.44 4.90
N ARG A 315 -1.10 -13.81 4.76
CA ARG A 315 -0.41 -14.89 5.51
C ARG A 315 -0.89 -16.34 5.28
N LYS A 316 -1.84 -16.63 4.37
CA LYS A 316 -2.25 -18.03 4.07
C LYS A 316 -1.18 -18.94 3.43
N GLY A 317 0.02 -18.41 3.17
CA GLY A 317 1.15 -19.17 2.61
C GLY A 317 2.29 -19.50 3.60
N GLY A 318 2.17 -19.13 4.87
CA GLY A 318 3.15 -19.51 5.88
C GLY A 318 2.79 -20.87 6.48
N LYS A 319 3.71 -21.85 6.45
CA LYS A 319 3.60 -23.03 7.31
C LYS A 319 3.30 -22.53 8.73
N GLN A 320 2.15 -22.89 9.28
CA GLN A 320 1.96 -22.87 10.72
C GLN A 320 3.09 -23.75 11.27
N LYS A 321 4.08 -23.12 11.91
CA LYS A 321 5.04 -23.81 12.75
C LYS A 321 4.39 -23.98 14.11
#